data_AF-A0A4P6TZT4-F1
#
_entry.id   AF-A0A4P6TZT4-F1
#
_cell.length_a   1.000
_cell.length_b   1.000
_cell.length_c   1.000
_cell.angle_alpha   90.00
_cell.angle_beta   90.00
_cell.angle_gamma   90.00
#
_symmetry.space_group_name_H-M   'P 1'
#
loop_
_entity.id
_entity.type
_entity.pdbx_description
1 polymer ?
#
loop_
_entity_poly.entity_id
_entity_poly.type
_entity_poly.pdbx_seq_one_letter_code
_entity_poly.pdbx_strand_id
1 'polypeptide(L)'
;MLDGYGDEGHFVTGWDVDPAGVYSVLSKAGTAAKSMSDTGSAMQGNLEEAASAAGTLTSQYGPYSSTVGLVGSALGQFAQAWGRDLLYIAKRTSKSLDGADQATRCYVAGALEQAANAQREAAKEPKVDLPGEGGGHGGGRPQR
;
A
#
# COMPACT_ATOMS: atom_id res chain seq x y z
N MET A 1 -14.14 -30.42 -32.22
CA MET A 1 -14.81 -29.23 -32.76
C MET A 1 -15.86 -28.85 -31.73
N LEU A 2 -15.44 -28.35 -30.57
CA LEU A 2 -15.22 -26.95 -30.16
C LEU A 2 -16.49 -26.08 -30.19
N ASP A 3 -16.65 -25.35 -29.10
CA ASP A 3 -17.63 -24.34 -28.67
C ASP A 3 -18.97 -24.82 -28.06
N GLY A 4 -19.37 -24.36 -26.86
CA GLY A 4 -18.77 -23.29 -26.07
C GLY A 4 -19.45 -23.02 -24.73
N TYR A 5 -18.78 -22.16 -23.97
CA TYR A 5 -19.16 -21.49 -22.72
C TYR A 5 -19.28 -22.36 -21.46
N GLY A 6 -18.12 -22.63 -20.87
CA GLY A 6 -17.98 -22.87 -19.44
C GLY A 6 -18.11 -21.54 -18.69
N ASP A 7 -19.25 -21.36 -18.04
CA ASP A 7 -19.40 -20.47 -16.88
C ASP A 7 -19.04 -21.28 -15.63
N GLU A 8 -17.75 -21.58 -15.48
CA GLU A 8 -17.27 -22.02 -14.18
C GLU A 8 -17.27 -20.81 -13.28
N GLY A 9 -18.22 -20.81 -12.34
CA GLY A 9 -18.28 -19.83 -11.26
C GLY A 9 -16.94 -19.78 -10.55
N HIS A 10 -16.10 -18.83 -10.95
CA HIS A 10 -14.99 -18.33 -10.14
C HIS A 10 -15.61 -17.59 -8.96
N PHE A 11 -16.07 -18.36 -7.96
CA PHE A 11 -16.16 -17.83 -6.62
C PHE A 11 -14.77 -17.32 -6.29
N VAL A 12 -14.62 -16.01 -6.06
CA VAL A 12 -13.40 -15.47 -5.47
C VAL A 12 -13.35 -16.01 -4.03
N THR A 13 -12.86 -17.24 -3.88
CA THR A 13 -12.68 -17.88 -2.57
C THR A 13 -11.37 -17.37 -1.99
N GLY A 14 -11.42 -16.16 -1.45
CA GLY A 14 -10.27 -15.47 -0.88
C GLY A 14 -9.59 -14.49 -1.84
N TRP A 15 -8.97 -13.45 -1.26
CA TRP A 15 -8.12 -12.52 -2.00
C TRP A 15 -6.86 -13.26 -2.44
N ASP A 16 -6.66 -13.45 -3.76
CA ASP A 16 -5.41 -13.95 -4.34
C ASP A 16 -4.40 -12.79 -4.41
N VAL A 17 -3.67 -12.58 -3.31
CA VAL A 17 -2.66 -11.53 -3.20
C VAL A 17 -1.29 -12.17 -3.34
N ASP A 18 -0.51 -11.75 -4.33
CA ASP A 18 0.92 -12.05 -4.44
C ASP A 18 1.73 -11.03 -3.61
N PRO A 19 2.24 -11.39 -2.41
CA PRO A 19 2.95 -10.44 -1.56
C PRO A 19 4.23 -9.94 -2.23
N ALA A 20 4.96 -10.81 -2.94
CA ALA A 20 6.21 -10.44 -3.60
C ALA A 20 5.97 -9.45 -4.75
N GLY A 21 4.92 -9.69 -5.54
CA GLY A 21 4.44 -8.76 -6.56
C GLY A 21 4.05 -7.41 -5.98
N VAL A 22 3.31 -7.39 -4.86
CA VAL A 22 2.95 -6.15 -4.15
C VAL A 22 4.21 -5.41 -3.69
N TYR A 23 5.16 -6.08 -3.02
CA TYR A 23 6.42 -5.45 -2.59
C TYR A 23 7.20 -4.84 -3.76
N SER A 24 7.22 -5.50 -4.92
CA SER A 24 7.86 -4.97 -6.13
C SER A 24 7.22 -3.65 -6.59
N VAL A 25 5.89 -3.60 -6.63
CA VAL A 25 5.15 -2.38 -7.00
C VAL A 25 5.35 -1.27 -5.97
N LEU A 26 5.28 -1.60 -4.68
CA LEU A 26 5.50 -0.64 -3.59
C LEU A 26 6.91 -0.03 -3.65
N SER A 27 7.92 -0.86 -3.91
CA SER A 27 9.31 -0.40 -4.08
C SER A 27 9.43 0.58 -5.25
N LYS A 28 8.90 0.23 -6.43
CA LYS A 28 8.94 1.09 -7.62
C LYS A 28 8.22 2.43 -7.38
N ALA A 29 7.03 2.38 -6.79
CA ALA A 29 6.25 3.57 -6.47
C ALA A 29 6.96 4.45 -5.42
N GLY A 30 7.60 3.84 -4.42
CA GLY A 30 8.42 4.54 -3.44
C GLY A 30 9.62 5.25 -4.07
N THR A 31 10.32 4.59 -5.00
CA THR A 31 11.42 5.20 -5.77
C THR A 31 10.94 6.39 -6.60
N ALA A 32 9.81 6.26 -7.28
CA ALA A 32 9.24 7.35 -8.07
C ALA A 32 8.82 8.54 -7.19
N ALA A 33 8.17 8.29 -6.05
CA ALA A 33 7.79 9.33 -5.10
C ALA A 33 9.01 10.06 -4.54
N LYS A 34 10.10 9.33 -4.24
CA LYS A 34 11.37 9.92 -3.81
C LYS A 34 11.99 10.80 -4.91
N SER A 35 12.07 10.29 -6.14
CA SER A 35 12.62 11.06 -7.27
C SER A 35 11.84 12.36 -7.53
N MET A 36 10.51 12.32 -7.40
CA MET A 36 9.66 13.51 -7.50
C MET A 36 9.96 14.52 -6.39
N SER A 37 10.12 14.06 -5.15
CA SER A 37 10.50 14.93 -4.02
C SER A 37 11.89 15.56 -4.23
N ASP A 38 12.88 14.76 -4.63
CA ASP A 38 14.25 15.22 -4.86
C ASP A 38 14.29 16.27 -6.00
N THR A 39 13.54 16.04 -7.08
CA THR A 39 13.39 17.00 -8.19
C THR A 39 12.70 18.28 -7.75
N GLY A 40 11.64 18.19 -6.94
CA GLY A 40 10.96 19.36 -6.38
C GLY A 40 11.88 20.22 -5.50
N SER A 41 12.74 19.60 -4.70
CA SER A 41 13.76 20.31 -3.91
C SER A 41 14.81 20.99 -4.81
N ALA A 42 15.29 20.31 -5.85
CA ALA A 42 16.22 20.92 -6.81
C ALA A 42 15.60 22.11 -7.55
N MET A 43 14.32 21.98 -7.94
CA MET A 43 13.56 23.06 -8.57
C MET A 43 13.46 24.29 -7.65
N GLN A 44 13.28 24.11 -6.34
CA GLN A 44 13.25 25.23 -5.40
C GLN A 44 14.58 26.00 -5.41
N GLY A 45 15.72 25.30 -5.34
CA GLY A 45 17.04 25.94 -5.43
C GLY A 45 17.23 26.70 -6.74
N ASN A 46 16.89 26.08 -7.86
CA ASN A 46 16.99 26.71 -9.18
C ASN A 46 16.11 27.97 -9.30
N LEU A 47 14.92 27.97 -8.68
CA LEU A 47 14.02 29.13 -8.66
C LEU A 47 14.57 30.26 -7.79
N GLU A 48 15.19 29.95 -6.65
CA GLU A 48 15.86 30.94 -5.79
C GLU A 48 17.05 31.59 -6.50
N GLU A 49 17.87 30.81 -7.21
CA GLU A 49 18.96 31.32 -8.04
C GLU A 49 18.45 32.20 -9.18
N ALA A 50 17.42 31.75 -9.90
CA ALA A 50 16.80 32.51 -10.98
C ALA A 50 16.15 33.82 -10.47
N ALA A 51 15.53 33.79 -9.29
CA ALA A 51 14.97 34.97 -8.66
C ALA A 51 16.05 35.98 -8.23
N SER A 52 17.21 35.49 -7.79
CA SER A 52 18.36 36.32 -7.44
C SER A 52 19.04 36.93 -8.69
N ALA A 53 19.03 36.21 -9.81
CA ALA A 53 19.52 36.71 -11.10
C ALA A 53 18.53 37.66 -11.79
N ALA A 54 17.24 37.58 -11.45
CA ALA A 54 16.22 38.49 -11.93
C ALA A 54 16.42 39.88 -11.29
N GLY A 55 17.08 40.77 -12.04
CA GLY A 55 17.49 42.10 -11.60
C GLY A 55 16.41 42.92 -10.86
N THR A 56 16.86 43.95 -10.16
CA THR A 56 16.03 44.71 -9.22
C THR A 56 15.21 45.80 -9.91
N LEU A 57 14.05 46.12 -9.31
CA LEU A 57 13.30 47.31 -9.71
C LEU A 57 14.00 48.53 -9.12
N THR A 58 14.54 49.37 -10.00
CA THR A 58 15.11 50.68 -9.68
C THR A 58 14.04 51.77 -9.83
N SER A 59 14.17 52.82 -9.03
CA SER A 59 13.27 53.98 -9.03
C SER A 59 13.25 54.77 -10.36
N GLN A 60 14.12 54.42 -11.31
CA GLN A 60 14.20 55.05 -12.64
C GLN A 60 12.90 54.89 -13.46
N TYR A 61 12.03 53.91 -13.13
CA TYR A 61 10.77 53.66 -13.84
C TYR A 61 9.51 53.85 -12.96
N GLY A 62 9.63 54.50 -11.80
CA GLY A 62 8.52 54.78 -10.86
C GLY A 62 8.95 54.76 -9.39
N PRO A 63 8.07 55.02 -8.41
CA PRO A 63 8.42 55.09 -6.98
C PRO A 63 8.74 53.72 -6.34
N TYR A 64 9.12 52.71 -7.13
CA TYR A 64 9.34 51.35 -6.68
C TYR A 64 10.85 51.11 -6.52
N SER A 65 11.30 50.93 -5.29
CA SER A 65 12.63 50.40 -4.96
C SER A 65 12.43 49.06 -4.28
N SER A 66 12.76 47.96 -4.96
CA SER A 66 12.69 46.61 -4.41
C SER A 66 13.99 45.88 -4.66
N THR A 67 14.52 45.23 -3.62
CA THR A 67 15.69 44.34 -3.70
C THR A 67 15.46 43.12 -4.59
N VAL A 68 14.22 42.82 -4.96
CA VAL A 68 13.84 41.73 -5.86
C VAL A 68 12.93 42.26 -6.97
N GLY A 69 13.26 41.99 -8.23
CA GLY A 69 12.43 42.38 -9.37
C GLY A 69 11.08 41.66 -9.44
N LEU A 70 10.20 42.10 -10.35
CA LEU A 70 8.90 41.47 -10.57
C LEU A 70 9.00 39.96 -10.85
N VAL A 71 9.98 39.58 -11.67
CA VAL A 71 10.22 38.18 -12.03
C VAL A 71 10.65 37.37 -10.80
N GLY A 72 11.57 37.88 -9.98
CA GLY A 72 11.99 37.19 -8.76
C GLY A 72 10.83 37.01 -7.76
N SER A 73 9.95 38.01 -7.66
CA SER A 73 8.74 37.92 -6.83
C SER A 73 7.74 36.88 -7.36
N ALA A 74 7.55 36.80 -8.68
CA ALA A 74 6.70 35.79 -9.30
C ALA A 74 7.26 34.37 -9.11
N LEU A 75 8.57 34.19 -9.28
CA LEU A 75 9.25 32.91 -9.05
C LEU A 75 9.17 32.48 -7.59
N GLY A 76 9.30 33.41 -6.64
CA GLY A 76 9.12 33.12 -5.21
C GLY A 76 7.71 32.63 -4.88
N GLN A 77 6.67 33.27 -5.44
CA GLN A 77 5.28 32.82 -5.26
C GLN A 77 5.04 31.44 -5.91
N PHE A 78 5.56 31.23 -7.11
CA PHE A 78 5.50 29.95 -7.81
C PHE A 78 6.19 28.84 -7.02
N ALA A 79 7.41 29.08 -6.51
CA ALA A 79 8.15 28.14 -5.68
C ALA A 79 7.37 27.75 -4.42
N GLN A 80 6.79 28.73 -3.71
CA GLN A 80 6.00 28.47 -2.50
C GLN A 80 4.73 27.66 -2.76
N ALA A 81 4.02 27.93 -3.85
CA ALA A 81 2.81 27.19 -4.22
C ALA A 81 3.16 25.74 -4.58
N TRP A 82 4.09 25.55 -5.52
CA TRP A 82 4.40 24.23 -6.06
C TRP A 82 5.22 23.35 -5.10
N GLY A 83 6.15 23.92 -4.34
CA GLY A 83 6.94 23.18 -3.37
C GLY A 83 6.07 22.52 -2.30
N ARG A 84 5.05 23.23 -1.81
CA ARG A 84 4.09 22.69 -0.84
C ARG A 84 3.29 21.53 -1.41
N ASP A 85 2.79 21.69 -2.63
CA ASP A 85 1.93 20.69 -3.28
C ASP A 85 2.71 19.41 -3.62
N LEU A 86 3.93 19.54 -4.14
CA LEU A 86 4.81 18.40 -4.40
C LEU A 86 5.13 17.64 -3.12
N LEU A 87 5.46 18.34 -2.04
CA LEU A 87 5.72 17.73 -0.74
C LEU A 87 4.47 17.04 -0.17
N TYR A 88 3.30 17.65 -0.35
CA TYR A 88 2.02 17.10 0.09
C TYR A 88 1.69 15.79 -0.66
N ILE A 89 1.81 15.78 -1.99
CA ILE A 89 1.56 14.60 -2.80
C ILE A 89 2.57 13.50 -2.45
N ALA A 90 3.86 13.84 -2.31
CA ALA A 90 4.88 12.87 -1.91
C ALA A 90 4.55 12.23 -0.55
N LYS A 91 4.21 13.02 0.46
CA LYS A 91 3.79 12.52 1.79
C LYS A 91 2.56 11.64 1.71
N ARG A 92 1.55 12.04 0.94
CA ARG A 92 0.31 11.28 0.76
C ARG A 92 0.61 9.92 0.10
N THR A 93 1.43 9.91 -0.94
CA THR A 93 1.87 8.68 -1.61
C THR A 93 2.61 7.77 -0.63
N SER A 94 3.57 8.28 0.14
CA SER A 94 4.25 7.47 1.17
C SER A 94 3.27 6.84 2.16
N LYS A 95 2.29 7.60 2.65
CA LYS A 95 1.26 7.05 3.55
C LYS A 95 0.41 5.95 2.92
N SER A 96 0.08 6.08 1.63
CA SER A 96 -0.64 5.02 0.91
C SER A 96 0.22 3.77 0.73
N LEU A 97 1.53 3.93 0.46
CA LEU A 97 2.45 2.81 0.33
C LEU A 97 2.64 2.07 1.67
N ASP A 98 2.80 2.81 2.77
CA ASP A 98 2.89 2.24 4.11
C ASP A 98 1.63 1.43 4.47
N GLY A 99 0.45 1.95 4.14
CA GLY A 99 -0.81 1.25 4.37
C GLY A 99 -0.93 -0.04 3.56
N ALA A 100 -0.46 -0.03 2.31
CA ALA A 100 -0.44 -1.22 1.47
C ALA A 100 0.57 -2.26 1.94
N ASP A 101 1.75 -1.84 2.42
CA ASP A 101 2.73 -2.72 3.09
C ASP A 101 2.10 -3.38 4.32
N GLN A 102 1.48 -2.58 5.19
CA GLN A 102 0.84 -3.08 6.41
C GLN A 102 -0.28 -4.08 6.11
N ALA A 103 -1.15 -3.77 5.14
CA ALA A 103 -2.21 -4.67 4.72
C ALA A 103 -1.66 -6.02 4.23
N THR A 104 -0.59 -5.99 3.43
CA THR A 104 0.07 -7.20 2.90
C THR A 104 0.66 -8.04 4.03
N ARG A 105 1.29 -7.41 5.02
CA ARG A 105 1.81 -8.11 6.21
C ARG A 105 0.69 -8.75 7.03
N CYS A 106 -0.42 -8.05 7.25
CA CYS A 106 -1.58 -8.61 7.93
C CYS A 106 -2.17 -9.83 7.18
N TYR A 107 -2.23 -9.76 5.85
CA TYR A 107 -2.66 -10.89 5.02
C TYR A 107 -1.76 -12.12 5.23
N VAL A 108 -0.44 -11.96 5.10
CA VAL A 108 0.52 -13.07 5.31
C VAL A 108 0.45 -13.62 6.73
N ALA A 109 0.37 -12.74 7.74
CA ALA A 109 0.26 -13.17 9.13
C ALA A 109 -1.00 -13.99 9.40
N GLY A 110 -2.15 -13.56 8.86
CA GLY A 110 -3.41 -14.31 8.96
C GLY A 110 -3.34 -15.68 8.27
N ALA A 111 -2.68 -15.76 7.11
CA ALA A 111 -2.47 -17.04 6.41
C ALA A 111 -1.60 -18.00 7.23
N LEU A 112 -0.53 -17.51 7.87
CA LEU A 112 0.32 -18.31 8.75
C LEU A 112 -0.45 -18.82 9.99
N GLU A 113 -1.31 -17.98 10.58
CA GLU A 113 -2.14 -18.36 11.71
C GLU A 113 -3.15 -19.47 11.33
N GLN A 114 -3.82 -19.33 10.18
CA GLN A 114 -4.74 -20.34 9.66
C GLN A 114 -4.02 -21.66 9.35
N ALA A 115 -2.82 -21.60 8.76
CA ALA A 115 -2.00 -22.79 8.51
C ALA A 115 -1.60 -23.49 9.82
N ALA A 116 -1.17 -22.74 10.83
CA ALA A 116 -0.86 -23.29 12.16
C ALA A 116 -2.09 -23.92 12.83
N ASN A 117 -3.27 -23.29 12.72
CA ASN A 117 -4.53 -23.85 13.20
C ASN A 117 -4.89 -25.14 12.47
N ALA A 118 -4.83 -25.17 11.15
CA ALA A 118 -5.12 -26.36 10.35
C ALA A 118 -4.19 -27.53 10.69
N GLN A 119 -2.89 -27.26 10.89
CA GLN A 119 -1.92 -28.26 11.33
C GLN A 119 -2.26 -28.79 12.74
N ARG A 120 -2.61 -27.90 13.68
CA ARG A 120 -3.04 -28.29 15.03
C ARG A 120 -4.29 -29.14 15.02
N GLU A 121 -5.28 -28.79 14.20
CA GLU A 121 -6.51 -29.58 14.05
C GLU A 121 -6.25 -30.93 13.38
N ALA A 122 -5.43 -30.98 12.32
CA ALA A 122 -5.06 -32.21 11.64
C ALA A 122 -4.22 -33.16 12.51
N ALA A 123 -3.46 -32.63 13.47
CA ALA A 123 -2.70 -33.41 14.44
C ALA A 123 -3.58 -34.02 15.55
N LYS A 124 -4.86 -33.65 15.66
CA LYS A 124 -5.79 -34.29 16.60
C LYS A 124 -6.11 -35.70 16.11
N GLU A 125 -6.20 -36.64 17.05
CA GLU A 125 -6.50 -38.03 16.76
C GLU A 125 -7.82 -38.15 15.97
N PRO A 126 -7.83 -38.85 14.82
CA PRO A 126 -9.06 -39.08 14.07
C PRO A 126 -10.04 -39.85 14.96
N LYS A 127 -11.19 -39.24 15.26
CA LYS A 127 -12.31 -39.97 15.86
C LYS A 127 -12.88 -40.92 14.81
N VAL A 128 -12.37 -42.14 14.77
CA VAL A 128 -12.95 -43.23 14.00
C VAL A 128 -14.15 -43.72 14.81
N ASP A 129 -15.35 -43.30 14.43
CA ASP A 129 -16.58 -43.90 14.96
C ASP A 129 -16.80 -45.20 14.18
N LEU A 130 -16.36 -46.31 14.77
CA LEU A 130 -16.58 -47.64 14.20
C LEU A 130 -18.08 -47.96 14.33
N PRO A 131 -18.80 -48.22 13.23
CA PRO A 131 -20.18 -48.68 13.33
C PRO A 131 -20.19 -50.09 13.96
N GLY A 132 -20.45 -50.16 15.27
CA GLY A 132 -20.65 -51.44 15.97
C GLY A 132 -20.37 -51.46 17.48
N GLU A 133 -19.67 -50.47 18.05
CA GLU A 133 -19.28 -50.52 19.47
C GLU A 133 -20.19 -49.69 20.38
N GLY A 134 -21.33 -50.27 20.75
CA GLY A 134 -22.13 -49.75 21.85
C GLY A 134 -23.50 -50.40 21.99
N GLY A 135 -23.62 -51.43 22.83
CA GLY A 135 -24.93 -51.98 23.17
C GLY A 135 -24.98 -53.16 24.14
N GLY A 136 -24.08 -53.24 25.13
CA GLY A 136 -24.29 -54.15 26.25
C GLY A 136 -25.46 -53.67 27.12
N HIS A 137 -26.58 -54.40 27.15
CA HIS A 137 -27.59 -54.26 28.20
C HIS A 137 -27.99 -55.65 28.72
N GLY A 138 -27.72 -55.88 30.00
CA GLY A 138 -27.99 -57.14 30.69
C GLY A 138 -29.48 -57.38 30.93
N GLY A 139 -29.84 -58.66 31.02
CA GLY A 139 -31.15 -59.13 31.45
C GLY A 139 -31.10 -60.64 31.70
N GLY A 140 -30.90 -61.05 32.95
CA GLY A 140 -30.83 -62.45 33.32
C GLY A 140 -32.19 -63.18 33.32
N ARG A 141 -32.12 -64.52 33.28
CA ARG A 141 -32.85 -65.46 34.17
C ARG A 141 -32.43 -66.92 33.86
N PRO A 142 -32.22 -67.76 34.89
CA PRO A 142 -32.08 -69.21 34.73
C PRO A 142 -33.44 -69.90 34.90
N GLN A 143 -33.79 -70.87 34.04
CA GLN A 143 -34.75 -72.00 34.18
C GLN A 143 -34.66 -72.75 32.84
N ARG A 144 -34.46 -74.07 32.70
CA ARG A 144 -34.61 -75.27 33.54
C ARG A 144 -33.64 -76.34 33.04
#